data_AF-A0A3A5JZX4-F1
#
_entry.id   AF-A0A3A5JZX4-F1
#
_cell.length_a   1.000
_cell.length_b   1.000
_cell.length_c   1.000
_cell.angle_alpha   90.00
_cell.angle_beta   90.00
_cell.angle_gamma   90.00
#
_symmetry.space_group_name_H-M   'P 1'
#
loop_
_entity.id
_entity.type
_entity.pdbx_description
1 polymer ?
#
loop_
_entity_poly.entity_id
_entity_poly.type
_entity_poly.pdbx_seq_one_letter_code
_entity_poly.pdbx_strand_id
1 'polypeptide(L)' 'MATTLAQATPAFIWIIAAVRRDTPTIKPVLHHIPAVSEQEARRILARDHVCFFAGRLPVEVRHA' A
#
# COMPACT_ATOMS: atom_id res chain seq x y z
N MET A 1 -16.97 -10.26 21.19
CA MET A 1 -15.83 -9.59 20.51
C MET A 1 -15.04 -10.67 19.80
N ALA A 2 -15.24 -10.87 18.49
CA ALA A 2 -14.54 -11.92 17.76
C ALA A 2 -13.23 -11.36 17.17
N THR A 3 -12.10 -11.83 17.69
CA THR A 3 -10.77 -11.64 17.11
C THR A 3 -10.63 -12.59 15.91
N THR A 4 -10.96 -12.10 14.72
CA THR A 4 -10.70 -12.82 13.47
C THR A 4 -9.21 -12.75 13.15
N LEU A 5 -8.46 -13.77 13.57
CA LEU A 5 -7.12 -14.07 13.04
C LEU A 5 -7.27 -14.76 11.68
N ALA A 6 -7.62 -13.99 10.65
CA ALA A 6 -7.41 -14.43 9.29
C ALA A 6 -6.11 -13.79 8.81
N GLN A 7 -5.00 -14.53 8.85
CA GLN A 7 -3.91 -14.30 7.89
C GLN A 7 -4.42 -14.76 6.51
N ALA A 8 -5.47 -14.09 6.01
CA ALA A 8 -5.78 -14.11 4.60
C ALA A 8 -4.67 -13.30 3.97
N THR A 9 -3.70 -13.98 3.35
CA THR A 9 -2.81 -13.32 2.38
C THR A 9 -3.70 -12.46 1.50
N PRO A 10 -3.52 -11.13 1.52
CA PRO A 10 -4.47 -10.26 0.86
C PRO A 10 -4.46 -10.65 -0.62
N ALA A 11 -5.65 -10.88 -1.20
CA ALA A 11 -5.77 -11.28 -2.61
C ALA A 11 -5.11 -10.28 -3.57
N PHE A 12 -4.80 -9.09 -3.06
CA PHE A 12 -4.19 -8.00 -3.78
C PHE A 12 -3.18 -7.23 -2.92
N ILE A 13 -2.19 -6.64 -3.57
CA ILE A 13 -1.24 -5.69 -2.98
C ILE A 13 -1.60 -4.28 -3.45
N TRP A 14 -1.54 -3.30 -2.54
CA TRP A 14 -1.68 -1.89 -2.89
C TRP A 14 -0.35 -1.32 -3.33
N ILE A 15 -0.35 -0.60 -4.45
CA ILE A 15 0.79 0.14 -4.97
C ILE A 15 0.52 1.61 -4.70
N ILE A 16 1.26 2.22 -3.77
CA ILE A 16 1.11 3.63 -3.43
C ILE A 16 2.37 4.38 -3.88
N ALA A 17 2.22 5.36 -4.75
CA ALA A 17 3.32 6.28 -5.03
C ALA A 17 3.30 7.41 -4.02
N ALA A 18 4.42 7.62 -3.33
CA ALA A 18 4.52 8.59 -2.26
C ALA A 18 5.87 9.32 -2.28
N VAL A 19 5.86 10.57 -1.83
CA VAL A 19 7.06 11.40 -1.65
C VAL A 19 7.28 11.63 -0.16
N ARG A 20 8.52 11.55 0.31
CA ARG A 20 8.84 11.85 1.70
C ARG A 20 8.66 13.34 2.01
N ARG A 21 8.11 13.65 3.19
CA ARG A 21 7.88 15.04 3.66
C ARG A 21 9.16 15.72 4.15
N ASP A 22 10.11 14.94 4.65
CA ASP A 22 11.33 15.41 5.30
C ASP A 22 12.47 15.75 4.33
N THR A 23 12.31 15.42 3.05
CA THR A 23 13.36 15.56 2.05
C THR A 23 12.95 16.62 1.02
N PRO A 24 13.80 17.65 0.76
CA PRO A 24 13.47 18.69 -0.22
C PRO A 24 13.48 18.17 -1.66
N THR A 25 14.09 17.01 -1.91
CA THR A 25 14.05 16.34 -3.21
C THR A 25 12.72 15.61 -3.40
N ILE A 26 11.92 16.08 -4.35
CA ILE A 26 10.66 15.44 -4.76
C ILE A 26 11.00 14.19 -5.57
N LYS A 27 11.28 13.09 -4.89
CA LYS A 27 11.48 11.77 -5.50
C LYS A 27 10.32 10.85 -5.14
N PRO A 28 9.47 10.47 -6.10
CA PRO A 28 8.41 9.51 -5.85
C PRO A 28 8.97 8.09 -5.70
N VAL A 29 8.47 7.37 -4.70
CA VAL A 29 8.75 5.95 -4.46
C VAL A 29 7.44 5.17 -4.56
N LEU A 30 7.47 4.05 -5.26
CA LEU A 30 6.36 3.11 -5.35
C LEU A 30 6.46 2.10 -4.19
N HIS A 31 5.49 2.14 -3.28
CA HIS A 31 5.40 1.26 -2.13
C HIS A 31 4.39 0.13 -2.38
N HIS A 32 4.81 -1.10 -2.12
CA HIS A 32 3.95 -2.28 -2.15
C HIS A 32 3.45 -2.58 -0.73
N ILE A 33 2.14 -2.47 -0.52
CA ILE A 33 1.53 -2.57 0.80
C ILE A 33 0.45 -3.66 0.80
N PRO A 34 0.66 -4.78 1.51
CA PRO A 34 -0.39 -5.76 1.74
C PRO A 34 -1.41 -5.18 2.72
N ALA A 35 -2.61 -4.84 2.23
CA ALA A 35 -3.69 -4.33 3.07
C ALA A 35 -5.05 -4.73 2.49
N VAL A 36 -6.06 -4.83 3.36
CA VAL A 36 -7.42 -5.19 2.93
C VAL A 36 -8.12 -4.05 2.21
N SER A 37 -7.73 -2.80 2.48
CA SER A 37 -8.29 -1.60 1.85
C SER A 37 -7.22 -0.56 1.49
N GLU A 38 -7.56 0.34 0.57
CA GLU A 38 -6.69 1.47 0.20
C GLU A 38 -6.41 2.39 1.39
N GLN A 39 -7.43 2.62 2.22
CA GLN A 39 -7.35 3.53 3.34
C GLN A 39 -6.33 3.03 4.38
N GLU A 40 -6.32 1.74 4.67
CA GLU A 40 -5.32 1.12 5.53
C GLU A 40 -3.91 1.21 4.92
N ALA A 41 -3.78 0.96 3.61
CA ALA A 41 -2.51 1.09 2.91
C ALA A 41 -1.95 2.52 2.98
N ARG A 42 -2.81 3.52 2.74
CA ARG A 42 -2.43 4.94 2.86
C ARG A 42 -2.05 5.30 4.28
N ARG A 43 -2.77 4.79 5.28
CA ARG A 43 -2.49 5.09 6.70
C ARG A 43 -1.08 4.69 7.12
N ILE A 44 -0.53 3.62 6.55
CA ILE A 44 0.85 3.16 6.81
C ILE A 44 1.88 4.22 6.39
N LEU A 45 1.63 4.93 5.29
CA LEU A 45 2.57 5.93 4.74
C LEU A 45 2.28 7.37 5.17
N ALA A 46 1.05 7.66 5.61
CA ALA A 46 0.55 9.03 5.83
C ALA A 46 1.39 9.86 6.82
N ARG A 47 2.12 9.22 7.73
CA ARG A 47 2.99 9.88 8.71
C ARG A 47 4.16 10.61 8.04
N ASP A 48 4.91 9.88 7.21
CA ASP A 48 6.20 10.36 6.69
C ASP A 48 6.12 10.78 5.22
N HIS A 49 5.07 10.36 4.52
CA HIS A 49 4.94 10.57 3.09
C HIS A 49 3.67 11.34 2.72
N VAL A 50 3.71 11.94 1.53
CA VAL A 50 2.55 12.47 0.81
C VAL A 50 2.24 11.48 -0.32
N CYS A 51 1.08 10.81 -0.23
CA CYS A 51 0.62 9.84 -1.23
C CYS A 51 -0.14 10.56 -2.34
N PHE A 52 0.16 10.26 -3.61
CA PHE A 52 -0.48 10.91 -4.76
C PHE A 52 -1.04 9.93 -5.80
N PHE A 53 -0.61 8.67 -5.79
CA PHE A 53 -1.18 7.59 -6.62
C PHE A 53 -1.51 6.37 -5.76
N ALA A 54 -2.60 5.69 -6.09
CA ALA A 54 -2.99 4.42 -5.51
C ALA A 54 -3.49 3.46 -6.60
N GLY A 55 -2.85 2.30 -6.69
CA GLY A 55 -3.24 1.19 -7.55
C GLY A 55 -3.32 -0.11 -6.76
N ARG A 56 -3.90 -1.15 -7.35
CA ARG A 56 -4.06 -2.47 -6.72
C ARG A 56 -3.70 -3.56 -7.71
N LEU A 57 -2.84 -4.50 -7.32
CA LEU A 57 -2.37 -5.61 -8.14
C LEU A 57 -2.78 -6.95 -7.50
N PRO A 58 -3.33 -7.93 -8.25
CA PRO A 58 -3.60 -9.26 -7.70
C PRO A 58 -2.31 -10.00 -7.34
N VAL A 59 -2.36 -10.82 -6.29
CA VAL A 59 -1.18 -11.59 -5.83
C VAL A 59 -0.88 -12.82 -6.71
N GLU A 60 -1.86 -13.32 -7.46
CA GLU A 60 -1.62 -14.31 -8.52
C GLU A 60 -1.52 -13.62 -9.89
N VAL A 61 -0.32 -13.60 -10.45
CA VAL A 61 -0.11 -13.39 -11.90
C VAL A 61 0.21 -14.75 -12.50
N ARG A 62 -0.81 -15.50 -12.94
CA ARG A 62 -0.58 -16.65 -13.82
C ARG A 62 -0.29 -16.10 -15.21
N HIS A 63 0.97 -16.18 -15.63
CA HIS A 63 1.29 -16.07 -17.04
C HIS A 63 0.73 -17.31 -17.74
N ALA A 64 -0.11 -17.10 -18.76
CA ALA A 64 -0.64 -18.15 -19.63
C ALA A 64 0.43 -18.60 -20.65
#